data_AF-A0AA42U3D3-F1
#
_entry.id   AF-A0AA42U3D3-F1
#
_cell.length_a   1.000
_cell.length_b   1.000
_cell.length_c   1.000
_cell.angle_alpha   90.00
_cell.angle_beta   90.00
_cell.angle_gamma   90.00
#
_symmetry.space_group_name_H-M   'P 1'
#
loop_
_entity.id
_entity.type
_entity.pdbx_description
1 polymer ?
#
loop_
_entity_poly.entity_id
_entity_poly.type
_entity_poly.pdbx_seq_one_letter_code
_entity_poly.pdbx_strand_id
1 'polypeptide(L)'
;MANLLQKISWNENQYQMPDISGYYVEQGKDNYIAESGIGHESWNFNKSELIDGKVYGYLKADVSTLFNEKHNIFFFSRNLNNELYLVGYYKDCKYLTEKERMELRNKMVDSGLLDKRINQAYRILREENDFSEWAWDDVEAEFGFEISSFKLEVLPENVFFFKERILFTEEEWKAATGKGWQERYGNYSIIPNLETFKHKIMKEEFA
;
A
#
# COMPACT_ATOMS: atom_id res chain seq x y z
N MET A 1 14.81 -2.57 -14.49
CA MET A 1 13.98 -3.17 -13.44
C MET A 1 14.61 -2.88 -12.09
N ALA A 2 13.87 -2.29 -11.16
CA ALA A 2 14.35 -2.02 -9.79
C ALA A 2 13.62 -2.89 -8.76
N ASN A 3 14.30 -3.18 -7.65
CA ASN A 3 13.71 -3.80 -6.48
C ASN A 3 13.56 -2.73 -5.41
N LEU A 4 12.36 -2.56 -4.87
CA LEU A 4 12.01 -1.43 -4.02
C LEU A 4 11.39 -1.93 -2.72
N LEU A 5 11.60 -1.20 -1.63
CA LEU A 5 10.89 -1.39 -0.36
C LEU A 5 10.06 -0.13 -0.06
N GLN A 6 8.78 -0.32 0.24
CA GLN A 6 7.83 0.77 0.50
C GLN A 6 6.99 0.51 1.75
N LYS A 7 6.83 1.56 2.58
CA LYS A 7 5.92 1.53 3.71
C LYS A 7 4.50 1.58 3.18
N ILE A 8 3.61 0.77 3.74
CA ILE A 8 2.16 0.94 3.59
C ILE A 8 1.50 1.12 4.96
N SER A 9 0.23 1.50 4.94
CA SER A 9 -0.60 1.70 6.12
C SER A 9 -0.60 0.49 7.06
N TRP A 10 -1.16 0.66 8.25
CA TRP A 10 -1.59 -0.51 9.00
C TRP A 10 -2.87 -1.09 8.39
N ASN A 11 -3.00 -2.41 8.43
CA ASN A 11 -4.26 -3.09 8.11
C ASN A 11 -4.31 -4.47 8.81
N GLU A 12 -5.36 -4.73 9.58
CA GLU A 12 -5.64 -6.02 10.21
C GLU A 12 -6.32 -7.00 9.25
N ASN A 13 -7.04 -6.47 8.26
CA ASN A 13 -7.66 -7.23 7.17
C ASN A 13 -6.71 -7.63 6.03
N GLN A 14 -5.41 -7.78 6.33
CA GLN A 14 -4.37 -8.23 5.39
C GLN A 14 -4.32 -7.44 4.07
N TYR A 15 -4.69 -6.16 4.11
CA TYR A 15 -4.79 -5.25 2.97
C TYR A 15 -5.71 -5.75 1.86
N GLN A 16 -6.72 -6.54 2.21
CA GLN A 16 -7.77 -6.96 1.27
C GLN A 16 -9.02 -6.08 1.38
N MET A 17 -9.24 -5.44 2.52
CA MET A 17 -10.34 -4.50 2.75
C MET A 17 -9.93 -3.52 3.87
N PRO A 18 -10.58 -2.35 3.95
CA PRO A 18 -10.19 -1.33 4.93
C PRO A 18 -10.57 -1.73 6.36
N ASP A 19 -9.87 -1.14 7.31
CA ASP A 19 -10.19 -1.12 8.74
C ASP A 19 -9.58 0.14 9.38
N ILE A 20 -9.99 0.45 10.62
CA ILE A 20 -9.58 1.65 11.33
C ILE A 20 -8.32 1.46 12.21
N SER A 21 -7.71 0.27 12.21
CA SER A 21 -6.56 0.02 13.11
C SER A 21 -5.41 1.00 12.86
N GLY A 22 -5.19 1.41 11.61
CA GLY A 22 -4.19 2.41 11.25
C GLY A 22 -4.44 3.78 11.86
N TYR A 23 -5.70 4.22 11.96
CA TYR A 23 -6.05 5.49 12.60
C TYR A 23 -5.66 5.50 14.06
N TYR A 24 -6.04 4.46 14.81
CA TYR A 24 -5.69 4.36 16.24
C TYR A 24 -4.18 4.30 16.48
N VAL A 25 -3.42 3.68 15.56
CA VAL A 25 -1.94 3.62 15.63
C VAL A 25 -1.30 4.97 15.28
N GLU A 26 -1.89 5.71 14.37
CA GLU A 26 -1.33 6.94 13.83
C GLU A 26 -1.92 8.21 14.51
N GLN A 27 -2.91 8.06 15.40
CA GLN A 27 -3.58 9.15 16.11
C GLN A 27 -2.59 10.11 16.78
N GLY A 28 -2.82 11.41 16.61
CA GLY A 28 -1.95 12.47 17.14
C GLY A 28 -0.67 12.70 16.35
N LYS A 29 -0.46 11.96 15.24
CA LYS A 29 0.61 12.26 14.28
C LYS A 29 0.03 13.03 13.11
N ASP A 30 0.85 13.93 12.56
CA ASP A 30 0.56 14.67 11.34
C ASP A 30 0.72 13.76 10.12
N ASN A 31 -0.27 12.90 9.87
CA ASN A 31 -0.35 12.09 8.67
C ASN A 31 -1.78 11.76 8.25
N TYR A 32 -1.92 11.47 6.97
CA TYR A 32 -3.20 11.22 6.30
C TYR A 32 -4.08 10.16 6.97
N ILE A 33 -3.52 9.07 7.51
CA ILE A 33 -4.35 8.02 8.14
C ILE A 33 -4.97 8.55 9.43
N ALA A 34 -4.25 9.39 10.17
CA ALA A 34 -4.76 10.05 11.36
C ALA A 34 -5.87 11.08 11.03
N GLU A 35 -5.85 11.66 9.83
CA GLU A 35 -6.84 12.66 9.37
C GLU A 35 -8.08 12.01 8.74
N SER A 36 -7.89 11.00 7.89
CA SER A 36 -8.93 10.35 7.09
C SER A 36 -9.56 9.13 7.75
N GLY A 37 -8.92 8.57 8.78
CA GLY A 37 -9.38 7.37 9.49
C GLY A 37 -8.95 6.04 8.86
N ILE A 38 -8.64 6.00 7.57
CA ILE A 38 -8.31 4.76 6.85
C ILE A 38 -7.24 5.05 5.78
N GLY A 39 -6.28 4.14 5.58
CA GLY A 39 -5.29 4.29 4.51
C GLY A 39 -5.78 3.71 3.18
N HIS A 40 -5.52 4.41 2.05
CA HIS A 40 -5.76 3.89 0.70
C HIS A 40 -5.04 2.56 0.41
N GLU A 41 -3.90 2.32 1.04
CA GLU A 41 -3.10 1.10 0.84
C GLU A 41 -3.78 -0.16 1.39
N SER A 42 -4.91 -0.02 2.09
CA SER A 42 -5.73 -1.09 2.66
C SER A 42 -6.33 -2.09 1.66
N TRP A 43 -6.23 -1.84 0.35
CA TRP A 43 -6.71 -2.77 -0.68
C TRP A 43 -5.60 -3.39 -1.53
N ASN A 44 -4.32 -3.14 -1.22
CA ASN A 44 -3.20 -3.53 -2.08
C ASN A 44 -3.16 -5.05 -2.37
N PHE A 45 -3.57 -5.91 -1.45
CA PHE A 45 -3.55 -7.37 -1.68
C PHE A 45 -4.91 -7.95 -2.08
N ASN A 46 -5.91 -7.12 -2.40
CA ASN A 46 -7.23 -7.61 -2.83
C ASN A 46 -7.22 -8.11 -4.28
N LYS A 47 -7.02 -9.42 -4.46
CA LYS A 47 -7.06 -10.10 -5.77
C LYS A 47 -8.47 -10.36 -6.31
N SER A 48 -9.52 -10.06 -5.56
CA SER A 48 -10.91 -10.26 -5.99
C SER A 48 -11.51 -9.04 -6.71
N GLU A 49 -10.87 -7.89 -6.58
CA GLU A 49 -11.32 -6.61 -7.12
C GLU A 49 -10.41 -6.19 -8.27
N LEU A 50 -10.73 -6.70 -9.46
CA LEU A 50 -9.91 -6.52 -10.65
C LEU A 50 -10.55 -5.52 -11.61
N ILE A 51 -9.71 -4.72 -12.28
CA ILE A 51 -10.07 -3.96 -13.47
C ILE A 51 -9.20 -4.47 -14.62
N ASP A 52 -9.79 -4.80 -15.77
CA ASP A 52 -9.08 -5.41 -16.91
C ASP A 52 -8.20 -6.62 -16.52
N GLY A 53 -8.66 -7.41 -15.53
CA GLY A 53 -7.94 -8.59 -15.03
C GLY A 53 -6.69 -8.27 -14.20
N LYS A 54 -6.49 -7.03 -13.77
CA LYS A 54 -5.31 -6.58 -13.00
C LYS A 54 -5.69 -6.11 -11.61
N VAL A 55 -4.72 -6.23 -10.69
CA VAL A 55 -4.75 -5.62 -9.36
C VAL A 55 -4.08 -4.25 -9.44
N TYR A 56 -4.67 -3.28 -8.76
CA TYR A 56 -4.15 -1.92 -8.69
C TYR A 56 -3.80 -1.55 -7.26
N GLY A 57 -2.54 -1.17 -7.07
CA GLY A 57 -1.99 -0.81 -5.76
C GLY A 57 -1.94 0.70 -5.56
N TYR A 58 -2.18 1.09 -4.32
CA TYR A 58 -2.04 2.46 -3.86
C TYR A 58 -0.65 2.70 -3.28
N LEU A 59 -0.13 3.89 -3.55
CA LEU A 59 1.10 4.40 -2.96
C LEU A 59 1.04 5.90 -2.82
N LYS A 60 1.37 6.39 -1.62
CA LYS A 60 1.51 7.84 -1.42
C LYS A 60 2.80 8.39 -2.05
N ALA A 61 3.90 7.64 -2.02
CA ALA A 61 5.23 8.09 -2.45
C ALA A 61 5.27 8.56 -3.92
N ASP A 62 5.92 9.69 -4.22
CA ASP A 62 6.18 10.08 -5.62
C ASP A 62 7.20 9.12 -6.26
N VAL A 63 6.88 8.69 -7.47
CA VAL A 63 7.56 7.63 -8.23
C VAL A 63 7.74 8.03 -9.69
N SER A 64 7.66 9.34 -9.97
CA SER A 64 7.76 9.88 -11.32
C SER A 64 9.03 9.50 -12.08
N THR A 65 10.12 9.24 -11.35
CA THR A 65 11.41 8.78 -11.90
C THR A 65 11.46 7.28 -12.24
N LEU A 66 10.43 6.51 -11.85
CA LEU A 66 10.33 5.06 -12.04
C LEU A 66 9.30 4.67 -13.11
N PHE A 67 8.77 5.63 -13.87
CA PHE A 67 7.87 5.31 -14.97
C PHE A 67 8.62 4.55 -16.08
N ASN A 68 7.90 3.67 -16.79
CA ASN A 68 8.31 2.90 -17.99
C ASN A 68 9.03 1.56 -17.78
N GLU A 69 9.40 1.17 -16.56
CA GLU A 69 9.92 -0.16 -16.29
C GLU A 69 8.99 -1.00 -15.40
N LYS A 70 9.15 -2.31 -15.49
CA LYS A 70 8.59 -3.23 -14.48
C LYS A 70 9.54 -3.28 -13.29
N HIS A 71 8.96 -3.31 -12.09
CA HIS A 71 9.66 -3.31 -10.82
C HIS A 71 9.14 -4.42 -9.91
N ASN A 72 9.99 -4.84 -8.97
CA ASN A 72 9.53 -5.61 -7.82
C ASN A 72 9.40 -4.63 -6.65
N ILE A 73 8.26 -4.66 -5.97
CA ILE A 73 7.98 -3.79 -4.85
C ILE A 73 7.64 -4.65 -3.65
N PHE A 74 8.48 -4.61 -2.65
CA PHE A 74 8.26 -5.18 -1.33
C PHE A 74 7.55 -4.15 -0.47
N PHE A 75 6.55 -4.62 0.28
CA PHE A 75 5.79 -3.79 1.18
C PHE A 75 6.08 -4.18 2.62
N PHE A 76 6.21 -3.17 3.46
CA PHE A 76 6.31 -3.37 4.90
C PHE A 76 5.34 -2.44 5.64
N SER A 77 5.01 -2.83 6.86
CA SER A 77 4.28 -1.99 7.80
C SER A 77 4.95 -2.07 9.17
N ARG A 78 4.51 -1.22 10.10
CA ARG A 78 4.97 -1.24 11.49
C ARG A 78 3.89 -1.85 12.35
N ASN A 79 4.26 -2.44 13.49
CA ASN A 79 3.28 -2.73 14.53
C ASN A 79 3.19 -1.62 15.63
N LEU A 80 2.39 -1.84 16.69
CA LEU A 80 2.08 -0.86 17.74
C LEU A 80 3.31 -0.66 18.64
N ASN A 81 4.16 -1.67 18.71
CA ASN A 81 5.47 -1.64 19.34
C ASN A 81 6.54 -1.04 18.41
N ASN A 82 6.14 -0.50 17.26
CA ASN A 82 7.02 0.05 16.22
C ASN A 82 7.96 -0.99 15.57
N GLU A 83 7.63 -2.29 15.67
CA GLU A 83 8.37 -3.39 15.03
C GLU A 83 8.07 -3.41 13.51
N LEU A 84 9.09 -3.69 12.68
CA LEU A 84 8.96 -3.67 11.22
C LEU A 84 8.61 -5.06 10.68
N TYR A 85 7.61 -5.11 9.80
CA TYR A 85 7.15 -6.36 9.20
C TYR A 85 7.06 -6.25 7.68
N LEU A 86 7.71 -7.17 6.96
CA LEU A 86 7.32 -7.41 5.57
C LEU A 86 5.97 -8.09 5.53
N VAL A 87 5.09 -7.57 4.68
CA VAL A 87 3.70 -8.03 4.57
C VAL A 87 3.41 -8.69 3.23
N GLY A 88 4.19 -8.36 2.20
CA GLY A 88 4.03 -8.95 0.88
C GLY A 88 4.87 -8.22 -0.14
N TYR A 89 4.69 -8.58 -1.41
CA TYR A 89 5.34 -7.91 -2.51
C TYR A 89 4.55 -8.05 -3.81
N TYR A 90 4.76 -7.10 -4.72
CA TYR A 90 4.42 -7.25 -6.12
C TYR A 90 5.66 -7.61 -6.92
N LYS A 91 5.52 -8.57 -7.81
CA LYS A 91 6.52 -8.90 -8.83
C LYS A 91 6.13 -8.25 -10.15
N ASP A 92 7.11 -7.77 -10.91
CA ASP A 92 6.89 -7.30 -12.28
C ASP A 92 5.74 -6.25 -12.42
N CYS A 93 5.52 -5.42 -11.39
CA CYS A 93 4.50 -4.39 -11.39
C CYS A 93 4.99 -3.15 -12.15
N LYS A 94 4.04 -2.39 -12.68
CA LYS A 94 4.32 -1.16 -13.42
C LYS A 94 3.75 0.03 -12.68
N TYR A 95 4.52 1.12 -12.66
CA TYR A 95 4.00 2.41 -12.24
C TYR A 95 3.14 3.04 -13.33
N LEU A 96 1.94 3.46 -12.96
CA LEU A 96 0.99 4.11 -13.86
C LEU A 96 1.37 5.58 -14.07
N THR A 97 1.35 6.01 -15.32
CA THR A 97 1.40 7.43 -15.70
C THR A 97 0.11 8.14 -15.31
N GLU A 98 0.13 9.48 -15.23
CA GLU A 98 -1.07 10.25 -14.90
C GLU A 98 -2.25 9.98 -15.85
N LYS A 99 -1.96 9.86 -17.15
CA LYS A 99 -2.96 9.49 -18.15
C LYS A 99 -3.61 8.14 -17.85
N GLU A 100 -2.80 7.13 -17.55
CA GLU A 100 -3.31 5.79 -17.23
C GLU A 100 -4.11 5.77 -15.93
N ARG A 101 -3.75 6.61 -14.95
CA ARG A 101 -4.51 6.75 -13.70
C ARG A 101 -5.88 7.39 -13.94
N MET A 102 -5.96 8.40 -14.82
CA MET A 102 -7.25 8.96 -15.23
C MET A 102 -8.13 7.93 -15.95
N GLU A 103 -7.54 7.14 -16.84
CA GLU A 103 -8.26 6.07 -17.54
C GLU A 103 -8.72 4.96 -16.57
N LEU A 104 -7.86 4.55 -15.64
CA LEU A 104 -8.20 3.59 -14.58
C LEU A 104 -9.38 4.10 -13.74
N ARG A 105 -9.37 5.39 -13.35
CA ARG A 105 -10.46 5.98 -12.58
C ARG A 105 -11.79 5.80 -13.29
N ASN A 106 -11.86 6.14 -14.58
CA ASN A 106 -13.09 6.00 -15.35
C ASN A 106 -13.56 4.53 -15.37
N LYS A 107 -12.64 3.58 -15.57
CA LYS A 107 -12.98 2.14 -15.52
C LYS A 107 -13.47 1.68 -14.15
N MET A 108 -12.91 2.20 -13.07
CA MET A 108 -13.35 1.89 -11.70
C MET A 108 -14.73 2.45 -11.38
N VAL A 109 -15.05 3.64 -11.89
CA VAL A 109 -16.40 4.22 -11.86
C VAL A 109 -17.35 3.33 -12.66
N ASP A 110 -17.03 3.05 -13.93
CA ASP A 110 -17.90 2.30 -14.84
C ASP A 110 -18.19 0.87 -14.36
N SER A 111 -17.23 0.25 -13.66
CA SER A 111 -17.39 -1.08 -13.06
C SER A 111 -18.13 -1.09 -11.72
N GLY A 112 -18.38 0.07 -11.11
CA GLY A 112 -18.91 0.20 -9.75
C GLY A 112 -17.93 -0.20 -8.63
N LEU A 113 -16.68 -0.51 -8.96
CA LEU A 113 -15.66 -0.86 -7.96
C LEU A 113 -15.33 0.33 -7.06
N LEU A 114 -15.34 1.55 -7.61
CA LEU A 114 -15.12 2.77 -6.85
C LEU A 114 -16.16 2.91 -5.72
N ASP A 115 -17.45 2.92 -6.09
CA ASP A 115 -18.56 3.03 -5.14
C ASP A 115 -18.53 1.91 -4.11
N LYS A 116 -18.17 0.69 -4.52
CA LYS A 116 -18.02 -0.44 -3.60
C LYS A 116 -16.98 -0.15 -2.51
N ARG A 117 -15.80 0.36 -2.86
CA ARG A 117 -14.72 0.68 -1.90
C ARG A 117 -15.09 1.85 -1.00
N ILE A 118 -15.68 2.92 -1.54
CA ILE A 118 -16.16 4.06 -0.75
C ILE A 118 -17.22 3.60 0.25
N ASN A 119 -18.18 2.77 -0.18
CA ASN A 119 -19.20 2.22 0.70
C ASN A 119 -18.63 1.32 1.81
N GLN A 120 -17.53 0.59 1.56
CA GLN A 120 -16.83 -0.16 2.62
C GLN A 120 -16.24 0.78 3.66
N ALA A 121 -15.48 1.78 3.23
CA ALA A 121 -14.88 2.78 4.12
C ALA A 121 -15.95 3.53 4.91
N TYR A 122 -17.00 4.02 4.25
CA TYR A 122 -18.10 4.74 4.87
C TYR A 122 -18.80 3.95 5.98
N ARG A 123 -19.04 2.65 5.78
CA ARG A 123 -19.66 1.81 6.80
C ARG A 123 -18.80 1.67 8.05
N ILE A 124 -17.48 1.50 7.86
CA ILE A 124 -16.53 1.39 8.98
C ILE A 124 -16.42 2.73 9.72
N LEU A 125 -16.25 3.83 8.98
CA LEU A 125 -16.04 5.15 9.56
C LEU A 125 -17.25 5.65 10.36
N ARG A 126 -18.48 5.40 9.89
CA ARG A 126 -19.67 5.88 10.62
C ARG A 126 -19.92 5.19 11.97
N GLU A 127 -19.29 4.04 12.22
CA GLU A 127 -19.34 3.39 13.53
C GLU A 127 -18.40 4.06 14.54
N GLU A 128 -17.57 5.00 14.09
CA GLU A 128 -16.49 5.59 14.86
C GLU A 128 -16.80 7.05 15.17
N ASN A 129 -16.73 7.43 16.45
CA ASN A 129 -17.20 8.73 16.93
C ASN A 129 -16.58 9.91 16.16
N ASP A 130 -15.29 9.82 15.85
CA ASP A 130 -14.52 10.87 15.17
C ASP A 130 -14.97 11.10 13.71
N PHE A 131 -15.66 10.14 13.10
CA PHE A 131 -16.14 10.19 11.71
C PHE A 131 -17.66 10.00 11.60
N SER A 132 -18.38 9.97 12.72
CA SER A 132 -19.82 9.69 12.78
C SER A 132 -20.69 10.69 12.00
N GLU A 133 -20.24 11.94 11.90
CA GLU A 133 -20.90 13.02 11.16
C GLU A 133 -20.53 13.05 9.67
N TRP A 134 -19.57 12.24 9.21
CA TRP A 134 -19.20 12.21 7.80
C TRP A 134 -20.35 11.63 6.98
N ALA A 135 -20.77 12.37 5.96
CA ALA A 135 -21.65 11.90 4.91
C ALA A 135 -20.89 10.99 3.93
N TRP A 136 -21.63 10.28 3.08
CA TRP A 136 -21.01 9.48 2.02
C TRP A 136 -20.17 10.35 1.09
N ASP A 137 -20.67 11.55 0.75
CA ASP A 137 -19.97 12.53 -0.10
C ASP A 137 -18.66 13.01 0.55
N ASP A 138 -18.57 13.08 1.88
CA ASP A 138 -17.32 13.43 2.58
C ASP A 138 -16.28 12.30 2.43
N VAL A 139 -16.72 11.04 2.58
CA VAL A 139 -15.86 9.87 2.31
C VAL A 139 -15.50 9.81 0.83
N GLU A 140 -16.40 10.14 -0.10
CA GLU A 140 -16.04 10.24 -1.52
C GLU A 140 -15.06 11.39 -1.79
N ALA A 141 -15.18 12.54 -1.15
CA ALA A 141 -14.23 13.62 -1.36
C ALA A 141 -12.82 13.24 -0.88
N GLU A 142 -12.74 12.52 0.24
CA GLU A 142 -11.49 12.07 0.84
C GLU A 142 -10.89 10.84 0.13
N PHE A 143 -11.73 9.89 -0.25
CA PHE A 143 -11.36 8.55 -0.74
C PHE A 143 -11.77 8.25 -2.17
N GLY A 144 -12.55 9.11 -2.82
CA GLY A 144 -12.92 9.07 -4.25
C GLY A 144 -11.73 9.20 -5.21
N PHE A 145 -10.54 9.15 -4.60
CA PHE A 145 -9.22 8.90 -5.09
C PHE A 145 -8.62 10.11 -5.76
N GLU A 146 -7.77 10.80 -4.99
CA GLU A 146 -6.69 11.56 -5.59
C GLU A 146 -6.03 10.68 -6.66
N ILE A 147 -5.95 11.19 -7.90
CA ILE A 147 -5.25 10.53 -9.01
C ILE A 147 -3.81 10.16 -8.59
N SER A 148 -3.26 10.85 -7.60
CA SER A 148 -1.98 10.53 -6.98
C SER A 148 -1.96 9.10 -6.41
N SER A 149 -3.03 8.60 -5.78
CA SER A 149 -2.92 7.41 -4.92
C SER A 149 -2.80 6.09 -5.70
N PHE A 150 -3.43 5.93 -6.87
CA PHE A 150 -3.32 4.71 -7.69
C PHE A 150 -2.04 4.65 -8.51
N LYS A 151 -0.92 4.22 -7.93
CA LYS A 151 0.36 4.28 -8.66
C LYS A 151 0.77 2.98 -9.33
N LEU A 152 0.14 1.84 -9.01
CA LEU A 152 0.64 0.53 -9.44
C LEU A 152 -0.41 -0.27 -10.21
N GLU A 153 0.03 -0.98 -11.25
CA GLU A 153 -0.68 -2.10 -11.83
C GLU A 153 0.15 -3.39 -11.77
N VAL A 154 -0.49 -4.51 -11.49
CA VAL A 154 0.16 -5.83 -11.40
C VAL A 154 -0.83 -6.93 -11.75
N LEU A 155 -0.32 -8.02 -12.32
CA LEU A 155 -1.13 -9.21 -12.58
C LEU A 155 -1.42 -9.97 -11.26
N PRO A 156 -2.62 -10.57 -11.08
CA PRO A 156 -2.98 -11.23 -9.82
C PRO A 156 -2.02 -12.34 -9.36
N GLU A 157 -1.44 -13.09 -10.31
CA GLU A 157 -0.43 -14.12 -10.06
C GLU A 157 0.91 -13.57 -9.55
N ASN A 158 1.17 -12.28 -9.77
CA ASN A 158 2.37 -11.59 -9.35
C ASN A 158 2.19 -10.80 -8.04
N VAL A 159 1.03 -10.93 -7.40
CA VAL A 159 0.76 -10.38 -6.08
C VAL A 159 1.05 -11.44 -5.02
N PHE A 160 1.97 -11.18 -4.11
CA PHE A 160 2.35 -12.13 -3.07
C PHE A 160 2.09 -11.50 -1.71
N PHE A 161 1.35 -12.22 -0.87
CA PHE A 161 1.06 -11.82 0.51
C PHE A 161 1.67 -12.86 1.45
N PHE A 162 2.38 -12.39 2.49
CA PHE A 162 2.94 -13.27 3.50
C PHE A 162 1.88 -13.52 4.58
N LYS A 163 1.37 -14.76 4.65
CA LYS A 163 0.40 -15.18 5.68
C LYS A 163 0.94 -14.93 7.09
N GLU A 164 2.23 -15.20 7.27
CA GLU A 164 2.98 -14.83 8.47
C GLU A 164 3.87 -13.64 8.11
N ARG A 165 3.64 -12.51 8.79
CA ARG A 165 4.40 -11.29 8.58
C ARG A 165 5.86 -11.53 8.97
N ILE A 166 6.81 -11.18 8.10
CA ILE A 166 8.23 -11.41 8.36
C ILE A 166 8.79 -10.25 9.17
N LEU A 167 9.10 -10.48 10.44
CA LEU A 167 9.75 -9.50 11.32
C LEU A 167 11.18 -9.24 10.84
N PHE A 168 11.54 -7.96 10.74
CA PHE A 168 12.91 -7.53 10.51
C PHE A 168 13.29 -6.28 11.31
N THR A 169 14.58 -5.99 11.43
CA THR A 169 15.09 -4.80 12.13
C THR A 169 15.77 -3.80 11.19
N GLU A 170 15.97 -2.58 11.67
CA GLU A 170 16.73 -1.56 10.92
C GLU A 170 18.20 -1.98 10.72
N GLU A 171 18.78 -2.74 11.65
CA GLU A 171 20.12 -3.31 11.51
C GLU A 171 20.18 -4.35 10.39
N GLU A 172 19.18 -5.23 10.30
CA GLU A 172 19.08 -6.19 9.20
C GLU A 172 18.89 -5.46 7.86
N TRP A 173 18.07 -4.40 7.82
CA TRP A 173 17.91 -3.56 6.64
C TRP A 173 19.24 -2.90 6.22
N LYS A 174 19.96 -2.33 7.18
CA LYS A 174 21.27 -1.71 6.94
C LYS A 174 22.30 -2.73 6.46
N ALA A 175 22.26 -3.95 7.01
CA ALA A 175 23.11 -5.05 6.56
C ALA A 175 22.76 -5.50 5.13
N ALA A 176 21.48 -5.46 4.75
CA ALA A 176 21.02 -5.85 3.42
C ALA A 176 21.31 -4.81 2.34
N THR A 177 21.34 -3.52 2.68
CA THR A 177 21.40 -2.43 1.69
C THR A 177 22.63 -1.54 1.78
N GLY A 178 23.40 -1.64 2.87
CA GLY A 178 24.50 -0.74 3.16
C GLY A 178 24.07 0.70 3.48
N LYS A 179 22.76 0.97 3.56
CA LYS A 179 22.20 2.29 3.86
C LYS A 179 21.34 2.24 5.10
N GLY A 180 21.34 3.34 5.85
CA GLY A 180 20.37 3.54 6.92
C GLY A 180 18.95 3.62 6.38
N TRP A 181 17.99 3.46 7.29
CA TRP A 181 16.59 3.66 7.00
C TRP A 181 16.33 5.11 6.57
N GLN A 182 15.54 5.33 5.51
CA GLN A 182 15.04 6.66 5.16
C GLN A 182 13.64 6.82 5.77
N GLU A 183 13.48 7.72 6.73
CA GLU A 183 12.18 7.96 7.37
C GLU A 183 11.25 8.86 6.54
N ARG A 184 9.95 8.55 6.68
CA ARG A 184 8.72 9.28 6.27
C ARG A 184 8.45 9.41 4.77
N TYR A 185 7.32 8.83 4.34
CA TYR A 185 6.38 9.19 3.25
C TYR A 185 6.91 9.71 1.89
N GLY A 186 8.22 9.82 1.72
CA GLY A 186 8.90 10.35 0.56
C GLY A 186 9.98 9.37 0.19
N ASN A 187 9.67 8.57 -0.82
CA ASN A 187 10.58 7.74 -1.58
C ASN A 187 10.84 6.35 -0.97
N TYR A 188 10.44 5.38 -1.78
CA TYR A 188 10.88 4.01 -1.73
C TYR A 188 12.37 3.89 -1.43
N SER A 189 12.74 2.81 -0.76
CA SER A 189 14.14 2.43 -0.67
C SER A 189 14.50 1.48 -1.80
N ILE A 190 15.62 1.74 -2.48
CA ILE A 190 16.17 0.81 -3.47
C ILE A 190 16.81 -0.37 -2.73
N ILE A 191 16.49 -1.58 -3.17
CA ILE A 191 17.13 -2.82 -2.77
C ILE A 191 18.24 -3.10 -3.81
N PRO A 192 19.52 -2.82 -3.49
CA PRO A 192 20.61 -2.89 -4.47
C PRO A 192 20.96 -4.34 -4.84
N ASN A 193 20.82 -5.27 -3.90
CA ASN A 193 21.06 -6.69 -4.10
C ASN A 193 19.89 -7.50 -3.55
N LEU A 194 19.08 -8.05 -4.46
CA LEU A 194 17.89 -8.80 -4.10
C LEU A 194 18.21 -10.09 -3.33
N GLU A 195 19.30 -10.77 -3.67
CA GLU A 195 19.69 -12.02 -3.03
C GLU A 195 20.17 -11.78 -1.59
N THR A 196 20.95 -10.72 -1.36
CA THR A 196 21.30 -10.31 0.00
C THR A 196 20.06 -9.92 0.82
N PHE A 197 19.13 -9.18 0.22
CA PHE A 197 17.86 -8.82 0.88
C PHE A 197 17.04 -10.06 1.24
N LYS A 198 16.87 -11.01 0.31
CA LYS A 198 16.15 -12.26 0.57
C LYS A 198 16.79 -13.06 1.71
N HIS A 199 18.13 -13.21 1.69
CA HIS A 199 18.83 -13.95 2.72
C HIS A 199 18.79 -13.25 4.09
N LYS A 200 18.93 -11.92 4.14
CA LYS A 200 18.99 -11.16 5.40
C LYS A 200 17.63 -10.81 5.99
N ILE A 201 16.62 -10.57 5.16
CA ILE A 201 15.30 -10.09 5.60
C ILE A 201 14.25 -11.19 5.43
N MET A 202 14.18 -11.83 4.27
CA MET A 202 13.15 -12.85 3.99
C MET A 202 13.51 -14.25 4.53
N LYS A 203 14.74 -14.43 5.04
CA LYS A 203 15.20 -15.61 5.79
C LYS A 203 14.98 -16.94 5.03
N GLU A 204 15.24 -16.95 3.72
CA GLU A 204 15.18 -18.11 2.80
C GLU A 204 13.84 -18.90 2.71
N GLU A 205 12.78 -18.48 3.39
CA GLU A 205 11.49 -19.22 3.41
C GLU A 205 10.63 -19.09 2.13
N PHE A 206 11.11 -18.41 1.08
CA PHE A 206 10.33 -18.14 -0.13
C PHE A 206 11.13 -18.31 -1.45
N ALA A 207 11.90 -19.39 -1.55
CA ALA A 207 12.50 -19.84 -2.82
C ALA A 207 11.47 -20.55 -3.72
#